data_AF-A0ABD0QTN0-F1
#
_entry.id   AF-A0ABD0QTN0-F1
#
_cell.length_a   1.000
_cell.length_b   1.000
_cell.length_c   1.000
_cell.angle_alpha   90.00
_cell.angle_beta   90.00
_cell.angle_gamma   90.00
#
_symmetry.space_group_name_H-M   'P 1'
#
loop_
_entity.id
_entity.type
_entity.pdbx_description
1 polymer ?
#
loop_
_entity_poly.entity_id
_entity_poly.type
_entity_poly.pdbx_seq_one_letter_code
_entity_poly.pdbx_strand_id
1 'polypeptide(L)' 'STPLANEPSIDVDDLEEFTLRPAPQGVTVKCRITRDKKGMDRGMYPTYYLHLEREDGKK' A
#
# COMPACT_ATOMS: atom_id res chain seq x y z
N SER A 1 -0.32 19.93 20.47
CA SER A 1 -0.73 18.72 19.74
C SER A 1 -2.02 19.03 19.02
N THR A 2 -1.93 19.43 17.75
CA THR A 2 -3.10 19.59 16.89
C THR A 2 -3.66 18.21 16.55
N PRO A 3 -4.96 17.93 16.76
CA PRO A 3 -5.54 16.67 16.31
C PRO A 3 -5.42 16.64 14.78
N LEU A 4 -4.79 15.58 14.24
CA LEU A 4 -4.76 15.35 12.79
C LEU A 4 -6.22 15.25 12.34
N ALA A 5 -6.65 16.27 11.61
CA ALA A 5 -7.91 16.27 10.90
C ALA A 5 -7.99 15.00 10.05
N ASN A 6 -9.13 14.31 10.10
CA ASN A 6 -9.54 13.19 9.24
C ASN A 6 -8.48 12.82 8.19
N GLU A 7 -7.68 11.80 8.47
CA GLU A 7 -6.86 11.15 7.43
C GLU A 7 -7.79 10.87 6.25
N PRO A 8 -7.56 11.48 5.07
CA PRO A 8 -8.46 11.29 3.94
C PRO A 8 -8.43 9.81 3.56
N SER A 9 -9.61 9.19 3.50
CA SER A 9 -9.75 7.83 2.97
C SER A 9 -9.23 7.81 1.54
N ILE A 10 -8.12 7.11 1.31
CA ILE A 10 -7.55 6.94 -0.02
C ILE A 10 -8.53 6.09 -0.86
N ASP A 11 -9.02 6.67 -1.95
CA ASP A 11 -9.88 5.98 -2.90
C ASP A 11 -9.05 4.99 -3.74
N VAL A 12 -9.44 3.72 -3.68
CA VAL A 12 -8.78 2.57 -4.31
C VAL A 12 -9.75 1.71 -5.12
N ASP A 13 -10.90 2.25 -5.52
CA ASP A 13 -11.91 1.51 -6.29
C ASP A 13 -11.35 1.03 -7.65
N ASP A 14 -10.53 1.86 -8.32
CA ASP A 14 -9.76 1.50 -9.51
C ASP A 14 -8.26 1.41 -9.17
N LEU A 15 -7.72 0.18 -9.17
CA LEU A 15 -6.32 -0.08 -8.86
C LEU A 15 -5.36 0.43 -9.93
N GLU A 16 -5.75 0.38 -11.21
CA GLU A 16 -4.88 0.82 -12.31
C GLU A 16 -4.71 2.34 -12.24
N GLU A 17 -5.82 3.06 -12.10
CA GLU A 17 -5.80 4.50 -11.92
C GLU A 17 -5.04 4.91 -10.65
N PHE A 18 -5.30 4.22 -9.52
CA PHE A 18 -4.62 4.48 -8.26
C PHE A 18 -3.09 4.39 -8.37
N THR A 19 -2.57 3.40 -9.10
CA THR A 19 -1.10 3.22 -9.24
C THR A 19 -0.42 4.31 -10.04
N LEU A 20 -1.16 5.01 -10.90
CA LEU A 20 -0.66 6.11 -11.73
C LEU A 20 -0.87 7.48 -11.07
N ARG A 21 -1.82 7.59 -10.14
CA ARG A 21 -2.16 8.84 -9.47
C ARG A 21 -1.05 9.24 -8.49
N PRO A 22 -0.56 10.50 -8.52
CA PRO A 22 0.39 10.97 -7.54
C PRO A 22 -0.26 11.03 -6.14
N ALA A 23 0.56 10.87 -5.10
CA ALA A 23 0.10 11.09 -3.73
C ALA A 23 -0.46 12.53 -3.58
N PRO A 24 -1.66 12.72 -3.00
CA PRO A 24 -2.19 14.05 -2.74
C PRO A 24 -1.24 14.88 -1.87
N GLN A 25 -1.23 16.20 -2.08
CA GLN A 25 -0.36 17.08 -1.31
C GLN A 25 -0.69 17.01 0.18
N GLY A 26 0.35 16.90 1.01
CA GLY A 26 0.20 16.79 2.47
C GLY A 26 -0.29 15.43 2.96
N VAL A 27 -0.49 14.44 2.08
CA VAL A 27 -0.91 13.07 2.44
C VAL A 27 0.25 12.11 2.25
N THR A 28 0.47 11.23 3.24
CA THR A 28 1.44 10.13 3.14
C THR A 28 0.72 8.81 2.92
N VAL A 29 0.99 8.15 1.80
CA VAL A 29 0.45 6.81 1.51
C VAL A 29 1.36 5.75 2.15
N LYS A 30 0.89 5.10 3.22
CA LYS A 30 1.64 4.04 3.89
C LYS A 30 1.40 2.71 3.20
N CYS A 31 2.46 2.01 2.83
CA CYS A 31 2.38 0.73 2.13
C CYS A 31 3.34 -0.30 2.71
N ARG A 32 3.05 -1.58 2.48
CA ARG A 32 3.89 -2.71 2.84
C ARG A 32 4.23 -3.56 1.63
N ILE A 33 5.52 -3.76 1.38
CA ILE A 33 6.00 -4.73 0.40
C ILE A 33 6.18 -6.09 1.08
N THR A 34 5.63 -7.14 0.49
CA THR A 34 5.86 -8.53 0.91
C THR A 34 6.45 -9.35 -0.23
N ARG A 35 7.35 -10.27 0.12
CA ARG A 35 7.96 -11.22 -0.84
C ARG A 35 7.28 -12.57 -0.68
N ASP A 36 6.81 -13.14 -1.78
CA ASP A 36 6.33 -14.52 -1.79
C ASP A 36 7.51 -15.47 -1.54
N LYS A 37 7.32 -16.43 -0.63
CA LYS A 37 8.31 -17.47 -0.35
C LYS A 37 8.18 -18.64 -1.32
N LYS A 38 7.05 -18.78 -2.01
CA LYS A 38 6.80 -19.91 -2.90
C LYS A 38 7.78 -19.91 -4.07
N GLY A 39 8.44 -21.05 -4.29
CA GLY A 39 9.32 -21.26 -5.43
C GLY A 39 10.73 -20.68 -5.30
N MET A 40 11.04 -19.99 -4.19
CA MET A 40 12.37 -19.40 -3.99
C MET A 40 13.48 -20.46 -3.91
N ASP A 41 13.19 -21.60 -3.28
CA ASP A 41 14.12 -22.73 -3.16
C ASP A 41 14.36 -23.47 -4.49
N ARG A 42 13.55 -23.19 -5.52
CA ARG A 42 13.66 -23.78 -6.86
C ARG A 42 14.35 -22.86 -7.86
N GLY A 43 14.99 -21.79 -7.39
CA GLY A 43 15.65 -20.81 -8.26
C GLY A 43 14.69 -19.96 -9.09
N MET A 44 13.40 -19.88 -8.71
CA MET A 44 12.46 -18.95 -9.34
C MET A 44 12.74 -17.52 -8.90
N TYR A 45 12.44 -16.57 -9.78
CA TYR A 45 12.47 -15.16 -9.43
C TYR A 45 11.41 -14.84 -8.36
N PRO A 46 11.74 -13.98 -7.38
CA PRO A 46 10.80 -13.62 -6.33
C PRO A 46 9.59 -12.86 -6.90
N THR A 47 8.40 -13.19 -6.40
CA THR A 47 7.19 -12.36 -6.59
C THR A 47 7.05 -11.41 -5.41
N TYR A 48 6.74 -10.14 -5.69
CA TYR A 48 6.50 -9.13 -4.68
C TYR A 48 5.05 -8.63 -4.77
N TYR A 49 4.46 -8.36 -3.61
CA TYR A 49 3.16 -7.73 -3.49
C TYR A 49 3.31 -6.40 -2.74
N LEU A 50 2.56 -5.39 -3.18
CA LEU A 50 2.43 -4.10 -2.50
C LEU A 50 1.03 -4.01 -1.89
N HIS A 51 0.96 -3.74 -0.60
CA HIS A 51 -0.30 -3.61 0.15
C HIS A 51 -0.41 -2.19 0.68
N LEU A 52 -1.59 -1.57 0.55
CA LEU A 52 -1.90 -0.31 1.23
C LEU A 52 -2.15 -0.60 2.72
N GLU A 53 -1.44 0.08 3.62
CA GLU A 53 -1.67 -0.05 5.06
C GLU A 53 -2.92 0.73 5.46
N ARG A 54 -3.84 0.07 6.16
CA ARG A 54 -5.03 0.72 6.73
C ARG A 54 -4.77 1.10 8.17
N GLU A 55 -5.13 2.33 8.56
CA GLU A 55 -4.94 2.80 9.93
C GLU A 55 -5.88 2.14 10.96
N ASP A 56 -6.90 1.40 10.50
CA ASP A 56 -7.86 0.72 11.37
C ASP A 56 -7.34 -0.59 12.00
N GLY A 57 -6.02 -0.85 11.91
CA GLY A 57 -5.36 -1.99 12.55
C GLY A 57 -5.81 -3.35 12.02
N LYS A 58 -6.62 -3.38 10.96
CA LYS A 58 -7.03 -4.60 10.28
C LYS A 58 -5.91 -5.00 9.33
N LYS A 59 -5.29 -6.14 9.66
CA LYS A 59 -4.27 -6.81 8.84
C LYS A 59 -4.82 -7.23 7.48
#